data_AF-A0A3A6NQ45-F1
#
_entry.id   AF-A0A3A6NQ45-F1
#
_cell.length_a   1.000
_cell.length_b   1.000
_cell.length_c   1.000
_cell.angle_alpha   90.00
_cell.angle_beta   90.00
_cell.angle_gamma   90.00
#
_symmetry.space_group_name_H-M   'P 1'
#
loop_
_entity.id
_entity.type
_entity.pdbx_description
1 polymer ?
#
loop_
_entity_poly.entity_id
_entity_poly.type
_entity_poly.pdbx_seq_one_letter_code
_entity_poly.pdbx_strand_id
1 'polypeptide(L)'
;MTVNWREIIYMGLIILLVAMVALVLLMTVMEMPIYGEVTNPSNNYVMRRYIDMGIKESGGYNYVTNIVLDYRGYDTLLETTVIFTGVMAIMVLWGVQK
;
A
#
# COMPACT_ATOMS: atom_id res chain seq x y z
N MET A 1 -26.04 -35.92 -9.23
CA MET A 1 -24.97 -34.93 -8.95
C MET A 1 -23.68 -35.70 -8.72
N THR A 2 -22.80 -35.77 -9.70
CA THR A 2 -21.47 -36.37 -9.54
C THR A 2 -20.58 -35.35 -8.84
N VAL A 3 -20.22 -35.63 -7.59
CA VAL A 3 -19.30 -34.78 -6.83
C VAL A 3 -17.94 -34.78 -7.51
N ASN A 4 -17.48 -33.62 -7.97
CA ASN A 4 -16.16 -33.47 -8.59
C ASN A 4 -15.09 -33.33 -7.49
N TRP A 5 -14.48 -34.45 -7.12
CA TRP A 5 -13.47 -34.51 -6.06
C TRP A 5 -12.27 -33.58 -6.28
N ARG A 6 -11.91 -33.30 -7.53
CA ARG A 6 -10.84 -32.35 -7.84
C ARG A 6 -11.21 -30.94 -7.38
N GLU A 7 -12.42 -30.49 -7.68
CA GLU A 7 -12.91 -29.17 -7.27
C GLU A 7 -12.95 -29.02 -5.76
N ILE A 8 -13.39 -30.04 -5.02
CA ILE A 8 -13.38 -30.03 -3.56
C ILE A 8 -11.97 -29.89 -3.00
N ILE A 9 -11.00 -30.63 -3.55
CA ILE A 9 -9.60 -30.54 -3.14
C ILE A 9 -9.05 -29.14 -3.46
N TYR A 10 -9.30 -28.61 -4.66
CA TYR A 10 -8.86 -27.26 -5.03
C TYR A 10 -9.45 -26.18 -4.12
N MET A 11 -10.76 -26.25 -3.84
CA MET A 11 -11.42 -25.32 -2.92
C MET A 11 -10.84 -25.45 -1.50
N GLY A 12 -10.62 -26.67 -1.01
CA GLY A 12 -9.99 -26.92 0.28
C GLY A 12 -8.58 -26.32 0.37
N LEU A 13 -7.76 -26.47 -0.67
CA LEU A 13 -6.42 -25.89 -0.74
C LEU A 13 -6.45 -24.36 -0.78
N ILE A 14 -7.38 -23.75 -1.53
CA ILE A 14 -7.54 -22.29 -1.58
C ILE A 14 -7.93 -21.76 -0.20
N ILE A 15 -8.91 -22.38 0.46
CA ILE A 15 -9.35 -21.96 1.79
C ILE A 15 -8.20 -22.08 2.78
N LEU A 16 -7.44 -23.18 2.75
CA LEU A 16 -6.28 -23.37 3.61
C LEU A 16 -5.21 -22.30 3.36
N LEU A 17 -4.91 -21.98 2.10
CA LEU A 17 -3.96 -20.93 1.75
C LEU A 17 -4.41 -19.56 2.27
N VAL A 18 -5.67 -19.19 2.04
CA VAL A 18 -6.23 -17.92 2.51
C VAL A 18 -6.21 -17.84 4.03
N ALA A 19 -6.61 -18.93 4.72
CA ALA A 19 -6.57 -19.00 6.17
C ALA A 19 -5.14 -18.87 6.72
N MET A 20 -4.16 -19.50 6.07
CA MET A 20 -2.75 -19.38 6.44
C MET A 20 -2.25 -17.94 6.28
N VAL A 21 -2.52 -17.30 5.14
CA VAL A 21 -2.14 -15.90 4.89
C VAL A 21 -2.82 -14.97 5.91
N ALA A 22 -4.11 -15.16 6.17
CA ALA A 22 -4.85 -14.38 7.15
C ALA A 22 -4.28 -14.55 8.57
N LEU A 23 -3.93 -15.77 8.96
CA LEU A 23 -3.35 -16.06 10.27
C LEU A 23 -1.99 -15.38 10.44
N VAL A 24 -1.13 -15.40 9.42
CA VAL A 24 0.16 -14.68 9.43
C VAL A 24 -0.07 -13.17 9.58
N LEU A 25 -1.01 -12.59 8.81
CA LEU A 25 -1.33 -11.16 8.92
C LEU A 25 -1.91 -10.78 10.28
N LEU A 26 -2.72 -11.65 10.90
CA LEU A 26 -3.25 -11.40 12.24
C LEU A 26 -2.14 -11.47 13.30
N MET A 27 -1.22 -12.43 13.18
CA MET A 27 -0.06 -12.53 14.08
C MET A 27 0.81 -11.27 13.99
N THR A 28 1.08 -10.74 12.80
CA THR A 28 1.88 -9.52 12.65
C THR A 28 1.18 -8.29 13.24
N VAL A 29 -0.15 -8.19 13.11
CA VAL A 29 -0.94 -7.13 13.74
C VAL A 29 -0.88 -7.23 15.27
N MET A 30 -0.92 -8.44 15.83
CA MET A 30 -0.79 -8.66 17.28
C MET A 30 0.58 -8.25 17.82
N GLU A 31 1.63 -8.29 17.00
CA GLU A 31 2.99 -7.86 17.36
C GLU A 31 3.25 -6.36 17.13
N MET A 32 2.28 -5.60 16.63
CA MET A 32 2.48 -4.17 16.42
C MET A 32 2.72 -3.42 17.76
N PRO A 33 3.64 -2.44 17.78
CA PRO A 33 3.92 -1.66 18.97
C PRO A 33 2.69 -0.85 19.43
N ILE A 34 2.62 -0.58 20.73
CA ILE A 34 1.52 0.20 21.32
C ILE A 34 1.51 1.60 20.70
N TYR A 35 0.31 2.11 20.40
CA TYR A 35 0.13 3.44 19.85
C TYR A 35 0.65 4.52 20.81
N GLY A 36 1.38 5.50 20.28
CA GLY A 36 1.87 6.65 21.05
C GLY A 36 3.09 6.36 21.94
N GLU A 37 3.63 5.14 21.92
CA GLU A 37 4.86 4.83 22.65
C GLU A 37 6.06 5.54 22.00
N VAL A 38 6.88 6.21 22.81
CA VAL A 38 8.03 7.00 22.31
C VAL A 38 9.09 6.12 21.65
N THR A 39 9.24 4.89 22.13
CA THR A 39 10.17 3.86 21.64
C THR A 39 9.69 3.19 20.34
N ASN A 40 8.51 3.55 19.82
CA ASN A 40 7.97 2.96 18.61
C ASN A 40 8.93 3.18 17.44
N PRO A 41 9.27 2.14 16.63
CA PRO A 41 10.18 2.25 15.49
C PRO A 41 9.77 3.30 14.44
N SER A 42 8.50 3.71 14.41
CA SER A 42 8.01 4.80 13.56
C SER A 42 8.54 6.18 13.99
N ASN A 43 8.91 6.36 15.26
CA ASN A 43 9.50 7.58 15.82
C ASN A 43 11.02 7.60 15.57
N ASN A 44 11.41 7.66 14.30
CA ASN A 44 12.80 7.62 13.89
C ASN A 44 13.33 9.00 13.43
N TYR A 45 14.59 9.03 13.02
CA TYR A 45 15.25 10.26 12.56
C TYR A 45 14.58 10.87 11.30
N VAL A 46 13.94 10.05 10.45
CA VAL A 46 13.27 10.52 9.23
C VAL A 46 12.00 11.29 9.60
N MET A 47 11.17 10.72 10.47
CA MET A 47 9.99 11.40 11.01
C MET A 47 10.39 12.74 11.67
N ARG A 48 11.46 12.71 12.47
CA ARG A 48 11.98 13.93 13.10
C ARG A 48 12.47 14.97 12.08
N ARG A 49 13.16 14.55 11.01
CA ARG A 49 13.60 15.46 9.95
C ARG A 49 12.42 16.12 9.23
N TYR A 50 11.38 15.35 8.92
CA TYR A 50 10.17 15.89 8.27
C TYR A 50 9.47 16.95 9.12
N ILE A 51 9.46 16.78 10.44
CA ILE A 51 8.86 17.76 11.37
C ILE A 51 9.79 18.97 11.54
N ASP A 52 11.06 18.76 11.88
CA ASP A 52 11.97 19.84 12.27
C ASP A 52 12.41 20.69 11.07
N MET A 53 12.52 20.09 9.88
CA MET A 53 13.13 20.72 8.70
C MET A 53 12.22 20.78 7.48
N GLY A 54 11.07 20.10 7.51
CA GLY A 54 10.16 20.04 6.35
C GLY A 54 9.74 21.42 5.84
N ILE A 55 9.46 22.38 6.73
CA ILE A 55 9.11 23.74 6.31
C ILE A 55 10.28 24.43 5.61
N LYS A 56 11.52 24.22 6.07
CA LYS A 56 12.71 24.84 5.49
C LYS A 56 13.12 24.21 4.17
N GLU A 57 12.91 22.90 4.01
CA GLU A 57 13.34 22.13 2.83
C GLU A 57 12.32 22.18 1.70
N SER A 58 11.03 22.12 2.04
CA SER A 58 9.92 22.13 1.07
C SER A 58 9.29 23.52 0.87
N GLY A 59 9.47 24.44 1.83
CA GLY A 59 8.81 25.75 1.80
C GLY A 59 7.32 25.74 2.15
N GLY A 60 6.68 24.58 2.26
CA GLY A 60 5.29 24.42 2.65
C GLY A 60 5.10 24.26 4.17
N TYR A 61 3.98 24.77 4.70
CA TYR A 61 3.57 24.54 6.09
C TYR A 61 2.80 23.21 6.28
N ASN A 62 2.38 22.56 5.18
CA ASN A 62 1.67 21.30 5.25
C ASN A 62 2.65 20.13 5.21
N TYR A 63 2.90 19.52 6.36
CA TYR A 63 3.81 18.37 6.50
C TYR A 63 3.47 17.21 5.56
N VAL A 64 2.19 16.90 5.36
CA VAL A 64 1.78 15.78 4.51
C VAL A 64 2.12 16.08 3.05
N THR A 65 1.80 17.28 2.57
CA THR A 65 2.13 17.69 1.20
C THR A 65 3.64 17.71 0.96
N ASN A 66 4.41 18.24 1.91
CA ASN A 66 5.87 18.25 1.85
C ASN A 66 6.44 16.83 1.74
N ILE A 67 5.91 15.87 2.51
CA ILE A 67 6.34 14.47 2.45
C ILE A 67 5.99 13.85 1.10
N VAL A 68 4.75 13.98 0.66
CA VAL A 68 4.26 13.29 -0.56
C VAL A 68 4.89 13.87 -1.83
N LEU A 69 5.05 15.19 -1.92
CA LEU A 69 5.53 15.84 -3.13
C LEU A 69 7.05 16.08 -3.15
N ASP A 70 7.66 16.52 -2.05
CA ASP A 70 9.09 16.90 -2.07
C ASP A 70 10.00 15.75 -1.62
N TYR A 71 9.71 15.12 -0.47
CA TYR A 71 10.56 14.03 0.04
C TYR A 71 10.33 12.70 -0.70
N ARG A 72 9.07 12.38 -1.01
CA ARG A 72 8.65 11.12 -1.66
C ARG A 72 7.96 11.36 -3.00
N GLY A 73 8.33 12.44 -3.69
CA GLY A 73 7.75 12.81 -4.98
C GLY A 73 7.83 11.72 -6.05
N TYR A 74 8.86 10.85 -6.00
CA TYR A 74 8.96 9.70 -6.91
C TYR A 74 7.85 8.67 -6.72
N ASP A 75 7.40 8.43 -5.48
CA ASP A 75 6.29 7.49 -5.23
C ASP A 75 4.99 8.04 -5.84
N THR A 76 4.74 9.34 -5.71
CA THR A 76 3.57 10.01 -6.32
C THR A 76 3.69 10.16 -7.83
N LEU A 77 4.90 10.35 -8.38
CA LEU A 77 5.13 10.32 -9.82
C LEU A 77 4.75 8.95 -10.40
N LEU A 78 5.12 7.87 -9.71
CA LEU A 78 4.75 6.53 -10.14
C LEU A 78 3.26 6.23 -9.89
N GLU A 79 2.65 6.73 -8.82
CA GLU A 79 1.20 6.66 -8.60
C GLU A 79 0.42 7.31 -9.76
N THR A 80 0.79 8.54 -10.14
CA THR A 80 0.17 9.25 -11.25
C THR A 80 0.43 8.55 -12.59
N THR A 81 1.60 7.94 -12.77
CA THR A 81 1.91 7.11 -13.94
C THR A 81 1.00 5.88 -14.02
N VAL A 82 0.77 5.17 -12.90
CA VAL A 82 -0.14 4.02 -12.86
C VAL A 82 -1.57 4.43 -13.24
N ILE A 83 -2.08 5.52 -12.66
CA ILE A 83 -3.41 6.03 -13.00
C ILE A 83 -3.48 6.43 -14.48
N PHE A 84 -2.46 7.15 -14.98
CA PHE A 84 -2.37 7.54 -16.39
C PHE A 84 -2.39 6.31 -17.31
N THR A 85 -1.58 5.29 -17.03
CA THR A 85 -1.56 4.06 -17.83
C THR A 85 -2.90 3.33 -17.80
N GLY A 86 -3.59 3.31 -16.65
CA GLY A 86 -4.95 2.76 -16.54
C GLY A 86 -5.96 3.50 -17.42
N VAL A 87 -5.92 4.84 -17.42
CA VAL A 87 -6.76 5.67 -18.30
C VAL A 87 -6.42 5.41 -19.77
N MET A 88 -5.15 5.36 -20.13
CA MET A 88 -4.70 5.04 -21.49
C MET A 88 -5.17 3.65 -21.93
N ALA A 89 -5.11 2.64 -21.05
CA ALA A 89 -5.60 1.30 -21.35
C ALA A 89 -7.11 1.30 -21.66
N ILE A 90 -7.90 2.04 -20.88
CA ILE A 90 -9.34 2.23 -21.15
C ILE A 90 -9.54 2.94 -22.49
N MET A 91 -8.81 4.01 -22.77
CA MET A 91 -8.93 4.76 -24.03
C MET A 91 -8.59 3.90 -25.24
N VAL A 92 -7.55 3.07 -25.17
CA VAL A 92 -7.19 2.13 -26.25
C VAL A 92 -8.27 1.08 -26.44
N LEU A 93 -8.74 0.44 -25.36
CA LEU A 93 -9.78 -0.59 -25.46
C LEU A 93 -11.12 -0.02 -25.95
N TRP A 94 -11.50 1.18 -25.50
CA TRP A 94 -12.72 1.86 -25.95
C TRP A 94 -12.57 2.35 -27.39
N GLY A 95 -11.44 2.97 -27.74
CA GLY A 95 -11.15 3.46 -29.09
C GLY A 95 -11.05 2.36 -30.16
N VAL A 96 -10.91 1.09 -29.74
CA VAL A 96 -10.97 -0.11 -30.60
C VAL A 96 -12.43 -0.52 -30.92
N GLN A 97 -13.43 0.29 -30.55
CA GLN A 97 -14.78 0.15 -31.12
C GLN A 97 -14.83 0.65 -32.58
N LYS A 98 -14.51 -0.29 -33.47
CA LYS A 98 -14.51 -0.29 -34.95
C LYS A 98 -13.15 -0.07 -35.60
#